data_AF-A0A960JLX1-F1
#
_entry.id   AF-A0A960JLX1-F1
#
_cell.length_a   1.000
_cell.length_b   1.000
_cell.length_c   1.000
_cell.angle_alpha   90.00
_cell.angle_beta   90.00
_cell.angle_gamma   90.00
#
_symmetry.space_group_name_H-M   'P 1'
#
loop_
_entity.id
_entity.type
_entity.pdbx_description
1 polymer ?
#
loop_
_entity_poly.entity_id
_entity_poly.type
_entity_poly.pdbx_seq_one_letter_code
_entity_poly.pdbx_strand_id
1 'polypeptide(L)'
;VGAGHQDPGLAEWWRRAAEFRHGGFDRIAVAPTWSPGIEQLCAAGWSAGGYLHEWWTCPTGRSPDLIAALRELEEPYAASGLSLGLALETAMGDESECLLIWGFDTWEVWADFESQRRDHPALRSWWRRHEALTPRRRSSLLVDAELSPLRTGRQPAVEDRRAFSDEGSTGVGDAPAAHATPVTST
;
A
#
# COMPACT_ATOMS: atom_id res chain seq x y z
N VAL A 1 -15.88 -21.95 13.23
CA VAL A 1 -14.71 -21.49 14.02
C VAL A 1 -15.15 -21.43 15.48
N GLY A 2 -14.43 -22.06 16.41
CA GLY A 2 -14.84 -22.16 17.81
C GLY A 2 -14.72 -20.83 18.57
N ALA A 3 -15.55 -20.63 19.59
CA ALA A 3 -15.68 -19.38 20.35
C ALA A 3 -14.41 -18.92 21.11
N GLY A 4 -13.35 -19.72 21.16
CA GLY A 4 -12.14 -19.44 21.96
C GLY A 4 -11.08 -18.58 21.28
N HIS A 5 -11.16 -18.32 19.97
CA HIS A 5 -10.12 -17.58 19.22
C HIS A 5 -10.51 -16.12 18.93
N GLN A 6 -11.65 -15.68 19.46
CA GLN A 6 -12.23 -14.38 19.21
C GLN A 6 -12.44 -13.65 20.54
N ASP A 7 -11.63 -12.61 20.79
CA ASP A 7 -11.84 -11.62 21.85
C ASP A 7 -13.28 -11.06 21.79
N PRO A 8 -14.13 -11.32 22.82
CA PRO A 8 -15.50 -10.83 22.87
C PRO A 8 -15.60 -9.30 22.80
N GLY A 9 -14.57 -8.57 23.26
CA GLY A 9 -14.52 -7.10 23.21
C GLY A 9 -14.41 -6.53 21.79
N LEU A 10 -14.08 -7.36 20.79
CA LEU A 10 -13.96 -6.97 19.38
C LEU A 10 -15.16 -7.38 18.54
N ALA A 11 -16.16 -8.05 19.11
CA ALA A 11 -17.30 -8.60 18.38
C ALA A 11 -18.06 -7.55 17.55
N GLU A 12 -18.29 -6.37 18.13
CA GLU A 12 -18.97 -5.26 17.45
C GLU A 12 -18.15 -4.72 16.27
N TRP A 13 -16.84 -4.54 16.47
CA TRP A 13 -15.92 -4.11 15.42
C TRP A 13 -15.85 -5.10 14.26
N TRP A 14 -15.80 -6.41 14.54
CA TRP A 14 -15.79 -7.43 13.48
C TRP A 14 -17.07 -7.47 12.68
N ARG A 15 -18.23 -7.35 13.34
CA ARG A 15 -19.53 -7.29 12.67
C ARG A 15 -19.58 -6.10 11.72
N ARG A 16 -19.14 -4.92 12.16
CA ARG A 16 -19.10 -3.73 11.31
C ARG A 16 -18.08 -3.88 10.18
N ALA A 17 -16.89 -4.40 10.46
CA ALA A 17 -15.87 -4.65 9.44
C ALA A 17 -16.35 -5.63 8.36
N ALA A 18 -17.18 -6.62 8.72
CA ALA A 18 -17.72 -7.58 7.76
C ALA A 18 -18.59 -6.93 6.67
N GLU A 19 -19.24 -5.80 6.97
CA GLU A 19 -20.04 -5.04 6.00
C GLU A 19 -19.16 -4.38 4.92
N PHE A 20 -17.90 -4.09 5.22
CA PHE A 20 -16.94 -3.48 4.30
C PHE A 20 -16.05 -4.51 3.58
N ARG A 21 -16.07 -5.78 4.01
CA ARG A 21 -15.28 -6.83 3.38
C ARG A 21 -15.97 -7.30 2.10
N HIS A 22 -15.46 -6.85 0.96
CA HIS A 22 -15.85 -7.35 -0.35
C HIS A 22 -14.64 -7.94 -1.06
N GLY A 23 -14.50 -9.27 -0.99
CA GLY A 23 -13.41 -9.99 -1.64
C GLY A 23 -12.04 -9.73 -1.01
N GLY A 24 -11.09 -10.62 -1.31
CA GLY A 24 -9.73 -10.58 -0.77
C GLY A 24 -9.24 -11.98 -0.42
N PHE A 25 -7.96 -12.22 -0.61
CA PHE A 25 -7.28 -13.41 -0.11
C PHE A 25 -6.38 -12.98 1.03
N ASP A 26 -6.56 -13.62 2.19
CA ASP A 26 -5.65 -13.47 3.32
C ASP A 26 -4.30 -14.04 2.92
N ARG A 27 -3.24 -13.28 3.16
CA ARG A 27 -1.87 -13.66 2.84
C ARG A 27 -1.02 -13.56 4.07
N ILE A 28 -0.16 -14.55 4.24
CA ILE A 28 0.92 -14.47 5.21
C ILE A 28 2.09 -13.81 4.48
N ALA A 29 2.60 -12.73 5.03
CA ALA A 29 3.71 -11.98 4.43
C ALA A 29 4.98 -12.21 5.25
N VAL A 30 6.11 -12.33 4.55
CA VAL A 30 7.44 -12.51 5.13
C VAL A 30 8.33 -11.40 4.60
N ALA A 31 9.01 -10.71 5.51
CA ALA A 31 9.97 -9.68 5.15
C ALA A 31 11.35 -10.31 4.92
N PRO A 32 12.05 -10.00 3.82
CA PRO A 32 13.46 -10.35 3.69
C PRO A 32 14.27 -9.53 4.71
N THR A 33 15.47 -10.02 5.06
CA THR A 33 16.30 -9.43 6.13
C THR A 33 16.72 -7.98 5.89
N TRP A 34 16.63 -7.50 4.65
CA TRP A 34 16.96 -6.13 4.27
C TRP A 34 15.75 -5.21 4.22
N SER A 35 14.51 -5.72 4.33
CA SER A 35 13.34 -4.85 4.39
C SER A 35 13.40 -4.00 5.66
N PRO A 36 13.09 -2.70 5.59
CA PRO A 36 12.97 -1.88 6.78
C PRO A 36 11.91 -2.43 7.74
N GLY A 37 12.22 -2.42 9.04
CA GLY A 37 11.26 -2.70 10.10
C GLY A 37 10.56 -1.42 10.57
N ILE A 38 9.30 -1.54 10.99
CA ILE A 38 8.51 -0.37 11.43
C ILE A 38 9.14 0.36 12.63
N GLU A 39 9.70 -0.38 13.60
CA GLU A 39 10.41 0.22 14.73
C GLU A 39 11.67 0.98 14.27
N GLN A 40 12.37 0.48 13.24
CA GLN A 40 13.55 1.14 12.68
C GLN A 40 13.16 2.43 11.97
N LEU A 41 12.09 2.41 11.17
CA LEU A 41 11.57 3.60 10.49
C LEU A 41 11.12 4.67 11.49
N CYS A 42 10.37 4.29 12.51
CA CYS A 42 9.95 5.20 13.59
C CYS A 42 11.16 5.80 14.31
N ALA A 43 12.16 4.99 14.67
CA ALA A 43 13.37 5.47 15.34
C ALA A 43 14.22 6.39 14.45
N ALA A 44 14.19 6.19 13.14
CA ALA A 44 14.83 7.06 12.16
C ALA A 44 14.05 8.36 11.88
N GLY A 45 12.84 8.51 12.42
CA GLY A 45 11.94 9.63 12.10
C GLY A 45 11.50 9.63 10.64
N TRP A 46 11.50 8.47 10.00
CA TRP A 46 11.06 8.34 8.61
C TRP A 46 9.57 8.62 8.51
N SER A 47 9.20 9.46 7.54
CA SER A 47 7.81 9.81 7.24
C SER A 47 7.68 10.09 5.74
N ALA A 48 6.45 10.06 5.22
CA ALA A 48 6.17 10.33 3.81
C ALA A 48 4.89 11.17 3.66
N GLY A 49 4.82 11.97 2.59
CA GLY A 49 3.59 12.68 2.21
C GLY A 49 2.55 11.77 1.56
N GLY A 50 3.01 10.68 0.94
CA GLY A 50 2.18 9.60 0.43
C GLY A 50 2.99 8.34 0.13
N TYR A 51 2.29 7.26 -0.20
CA TYR A 51 2.89 5.95 -0.40
C TYR A 51 2.49 5.35 -1.75
N LEU A 52 3.47 4.88 -2.50
CA LEU A 52 3.27 4.00 -3.64
C LEU A 52 3.34 2.56 -3.17
N HIS A 53 2.19 1.91 -3.13
CA HIS A 53 2.06 0.50 -2.85
C HIS A 53 2.08 -0.27 -4.18
N GLU A 54 3.11 -1.11 -4.37
CA GLU A 54 3.27 -1.95 -5.55
C GLU A 54 3.07 -3.42 -5.21
N TRP A 55 2.15 -4.05 -5.94
CA TRP A 55 1.93 -5.47 -5.97
C TRP A 55 2.61 -6.06 -7.20
N TRP A 56 3.51 -7.02 -6.99
CA TRP A 56 4.24 -7.70 -8.04
C TRP A 56 3.90 -9.19 -8.07
N THR A 57 3.75 -9.75 -9.27
CA THR A 57 3.52 -11.20 -9.45
C THR A 57 4.52 -11.79 -10.44
N CYS A 58 4.94 -13.02 -10.19
CA CYS A 58 5.81 -13.85 -11.03
C CYS A 58 5.24 -15.27 -11.18
N PRO A 59 5.88 -16.16 -11.97
CA PRO A 59 5.56 -17.58 -11.96
C PRO A 59 5.72 -18.19 -10.56
N THR A 60 5.04 -19.32 -10.34
CA THR A 60 5.10 -20.11 -9.11
C THR A 60 6.54 -20.42 -8.71
N GLY A 61 6.86 -20.28 -7.42
CA GLY A 61 8.18 -20.59 -6.86
C GLY A 61 9.26 -19.55 -7.14
N ARG A 62 8.90 -18.35 -7.63
CA ARG A 62 9.88 -17.32 -8.06
C ARG A 62 9.87 -16.06 -7.22
N SER A 63 9.03 -15.94 -6.20
CA SER A 63 9.00 -14.77 -5.31
C SER A 63 10.35 -14.47 -4.63
N PRO A 64 11.20 -15.45 -4.23
CA PRO A 64 12.51 -15.14 -3.69
C PRO A 64 13.46 -14.49 -4.72
N ASP A 65 13.41 -14.94 -5.97
CA ASP A 65 14.18 -14.32 -7.07
C ASP A 65 13.63 -12.92 -7.39
N LEU A 66 12.31 -12.79 -7.41
CA LEU A 66 11.63 -11.54 -7.71
C LEU A 66 11.94 -10.48 -6.65
N ILE A 67 11.84 -10.79 -5.36
CA ILE A 67 12.09 -9.80 -4.30
C ILE A 67 13.56 -9.36 -4.29
N ALA A 68 14.49 -10.29 -4.59
CA ALA A 68 15.90 -9.97 -4.78
C ALA A 68 16.11 -9.03 -5.98
N ALA A 69 15.43 -9.28 -7.11
CA ALA A 69 15.47 -8.40 -8.28
C ALA A 69 14.86 -7.02 -7.97
N LEU A 70 13.73 -6.96 -7.26
CA LEU A 70 13.03 -5.72 -6.92
C LEU A 70 13.85 -4.81 -6.00
N ARG A 71 14.73 -5.38 -5.16
CA ARG A 71 15.68 -4.59 -4.36
C ARG A 71 16.57 -3.69 -5.22
N GLU A 72 16.93 -4.12 -6.43
CA GLU A 72 17.74 -3.31 -7.35
C GLU A 72 17.04 -2.01 -7.78
N LEU A 73 15.73 -1.88 -7.56
CA LEU A 73 14.97 -0.67 -7.86
C LEU A 73 15.15 0.43 -6.80
N GLU A 74 15.74 0.12 -5.64
CA GLU A 74 15.92 1.08 -4.55
C GLU A 74 16.70 2.32 -4.99
N GLU A 75 17.83 2.14 -5.68
CA GLU A 75 18.66 3.25 -6.15
C GLU A 75 17.96 4.12 -7.21
N PRO A 76 17.37 3.59 -8.30
CA PRO A 76 16.70 4.43 -9.30
C PRO A 76 15.41 5.08 -8.76
N TYR A 77 14.72 4.45 -7.81
CA TYR A 77 13.56 5.06 -7.15
C TYR A 77 14.00 6.18 -6.20
N ALA A 78 15.09 5.98 -5.44
CA ALA A 78 15.69 7.01 -4.59
C ALA A 78 16.17 8.23 -5.40
N ALA A 79 16.77 8.01 -6.57
CA ALA A 79 17.14 9.09 -7.48
C ALA A 79 15.93 9.91 -7.97
N SER A 80 14.72 9.35 -7.88
CA SER A 80 13.45 9.99 -8.24
C SER A 80 12.66 10.50 -7.02
N GLY A 81 13.25 10.50 -5.82
CA GLY A 81 12.62 10.98 -4.59
C GLY A 81 11.70 9.97 -3.89
N LEU A 82 11.78 8.68 -4.23
CA LEU A 82 11.05 7.61 -3.53
C LEU A 82 11.99 6.88 -2.58
N SER A 83 11.51 6.53 -1.38
CA SER A 83 12.31 5.75 -0.40
C SER A 83 11.57 4.47 0.00
N LEU A 84 12.31 3.37 0.17
CA LEU A 84 11.71 2.09 0.54
C LEU A 84 11.23 2.12 1.99
N GLY A 85 9.95 1.86 2.22
CA GLY A 85 9.37 1.69 3.55
C GLY A 85 9.08 0.23 3.92
N LEU A 86 8.82 -0.63 2.94
CA LEU A 86 8.53 -2.04 3.21
C LEU A 86 8.76 -2.89 1.96
N ALA A 87 9.32 -4.09 2.14
CA ALA A 87 9.33 -5.15 1.14
C ALA A 87 8.87 -6.47 1.77
N LEU A 88 8.01 -7.20 1.09
CA LEU A 88 7.44 -8.46 1.56
C LEU A 88 7.31 -9.45 0.40
N GLU A 89 7.52 -10.73 0.70
CA GLU A 89 7.06 -11.86 -0.11
C GLU A 89 5.87 -12.52 0.57
N THR A 90 5.06 -13.25 -0.19
CA THR A 90 3.94 -14.01 0.38
C THR A 90 4.35 -15.44 0.70
N ALA A 91 4.14 -15.89 1.94
CA ALA A 91 4.23 -17.28 2.36
C ALA A 91 2.87 -18.00 2.24
N MET A 92 2.91 -19.33 2.21
CA MET A 92 1.73 -20.21 2.16
C MET A 92 0.81 -19.97 0.95
N GLY A 93 1.33 -19.35 -0.11
CA GLY A 93 0.79 -19.35 -1.46
C GLY A 93 1.75 -20.02 -2.43
N ASP A 94 1.52 -19.87 -3.73
CA ASP A 94 2.36 -20.40 -4.81
C ASP A 94 3.74 -19.73 -4.93
N GLU A 95 4.22 -19.02 -3.89
CA GLU A 95 5.48 -18.28 -3.88
C GLU A 95 5.64 -17.38 -5.13
N SER A 96 4.58 -16.65 -5.46
CA SER A 96 4.41 -15.97 -6.75
C SER A 96 4.19 -14.47 -6.63
N GLU A 97 4.24 -13.91 -5.42
CA GLU A 97 3.85 -12.52 -5.17
C GLU A 97 4.85 -11.82 -4.24
N CYS A 98 5.13 -10.55 -4.56
CA CYS A 98 5.92 -9.64 -3.73
C CYS A 98 5.18 -8.30 -3.60
N LEU A 99 5.41 -7.62 -2.49
CA LEU A 99 4.78 -6.35 -2.17
C LEU A 99 5.84 -5.36 -1.73
N LEU A 100 5.83 -4.16 -2.30
CA LEU A 100 6.69 -3.06 -1.90
C LEU A 100 5.85 -1.84 -1.54
N ILE A 101 6.30 -1.10 -0.54
CA ILE A 101 5.78 0.22 -0.20
C ILE A 101 6.93 1.21 -0.29
N TRP A 102 6.73 2.23 -1.12
CA TRP A 102 7.66 3.34 -1.29
C TRP A 102 7.02 4.62 -0.75
N GLY A 103 7.72 5.38 0.08
CA GLY A 103 7.30 6.73 0.49
C GLY A 103 7.80 7.79 -0.48
N PHE A 104 7.02 8.85 -0.66
CA PHE A 104 7.40 10.08 -1.37
C PHE A 104 6.92 11.30 -0.58
N ASP A 105 7.63 12.42 -0.71
CA ASP A 105 7.37 13.61 0.11
C ASP A 105 6.16 14.43 -0.36
N THR A 106 5.94 14.50 -1.67
CA THR A 106 4.89 15.33 -2.28
C THR A 106 4.24 14.63 -3.48
N TRP A 107 3.01 15.03 -3.80
CA TRP A 107 2.29 14.48 -4.96
C TRP A 107 2.98 14.83 -6.28
N GLU A 108 3.66 15.98 -6.33
CA GLU A 108 4.48 16.42 -7.46
C GLU A 108 5.65 15.46 -7.70
N VAL A 109 6.36 15.06 -6.64
CA VAL A 109 7.44 14.04 -6.74
C VAL A 109 6.90 12.73 -7.30
N TRP A 110 5.75 12.27 -6.81
CA TRP A 110 5.11 11.06 -7.35
C TRP A 110 4.71 11.22 -8.83
N ALA A 111 4.10 12.34 -9.19
CA ALA A 111 3.64 12.59 -10.56
C ALA A 111 4.83 12.65 -11.54
N ASP A 112 5.91 13.30 -11.15
CA ASP A 112 7.14 13.37 -11.94
C ASP A 112 7.73 11.96 -12.12
N PHE A 113 7.85 11.18 -11.04
CA PHE A 113 8.31 9.80 -11.10
C PHE A 113 7.47 8.96 -12.06
N GLU A 114 6.13 8.97 -11.93
CA GLU A 114 5.26 8.14 -12.76
C GLU A 114 5.30 8.57 -14.24
N SER A 115 5.39 9.88 -14.51
CA SER A 115 5.47 10.40 -15.88
C SER A 115 6.75 9.95 -16.60
N GLN A 116 7.86 9.85 -15.88
CA GLN A 116 9.17 9.47 -16.44
C GLN A 116 9.38 7.96 -16.43
N ARG A 117 8.60 7.21 -15.65
CA ARG A 117 8.85 5.79 -15.34
C ARG A 117 8.99 4.91 -16.56
N ARG A 118 8.12 5.10 -17.56
CA ARG A 118 8.12 4.32 -18.82
C ARG A 118 9.45 4.45 -19.55
N ASP A 119 10.01 5.66 -19.51
CA ASP A 119 11.22 6.01 -20.24
C ASP A 119 12.49 6.06 -19.38
N HIS A 120 12.39 5.65 -18.12
CA HIS A 120 13.51 5.64 -17.21
C HIS A 120 14.54 4.57 -17.65
N PRO A 121 15.79 4.95 -17.99
CA PRO A 121 16.77 4.03 -18.59
C PRO A 121 17.17 2.89 -17.65
N ALA A 122 17.26 3.15 -16.34
CA ALA A 122 17.55 2.10 -15.36
C ALA A 122 16.40 1.09 -15.27
N LEU A 123 15.14 1.55 -15.33
CA LEU A 123 13.98 0.66 -15.25
C LEU A 123 13.84 -0.18 -16.52
N ARG A 124 14.02 0.42 -17.70
CA ARG A 124 14.06 -0.34 -18.96
C ARG A 124 15.16 -1.41 -18.95
N SER A 125 16.33 -1.08 -18.40
CA SER A 125 17.45 -2.02 -18.29
C SER A 125 17.16 -3.13 -17.28
N TRP A 126 16.52 -2.80 -16.16
CA TRP A 126 16.04 -3.76 -15.17
C TRP A 126 15.03 -4.74 -15.79
N TRP A 127 14.02 -4.23 -16.50
CA TRP A 127 13.00 -5.07 -17.16
C TRP A 127 13.60 -6.07 -18.15
N ARG A 128 14.59 -5.65 -18.96
CA ARG A 128 15.29 -6.54 -19.90
C ARG A 128 16.08 -7.63 -19.20
N ARG A 129 16.76 -7.31 -18.08
CA ARG A 129 17.55 -8.30 -17.33
C ARG A 129 16.66 -9.34 -16.65
N HIS A 130 15.48 -8.93 -16.21
CA HIS A 130 14.56 -9.74 -15.40
C HIS A 130 13.33 -10.22 -16.17
N GLU A 131 13.37 -10.18 -17.51
CA GLU A 131 12.25 -10.59 -18.38
C GLU A 131 11.78 -12.03 -18.10
N ALA A 132 12.71 -12.92 -17.75
CA ALA A 132 12.42 -14.32 -17.41
C ALA A 132 11.57 -14.51 -16.14
N LEU A 133 11.48 -13.49 -15.27
CA LEU A 133 10.56 -13.50 -14.12
C LEU A 133 9.13 -13.14 -14.55
N THR A 134 8.93 -12.68 -15.78
CA THR A 134 7.65 -12.18 -16.33
C THR A 134 6.88 -11.30 -15.34
N PRO A 135 7.52 -10.29 -14.72
CA PRO A 135 6.88 -9.59 -13.62
C PRO A 135 5.62 -8.86 -14.12
N ARG A 136 4.51 -9.01 -13.42
CA ARG A 136 3.37 -8.09 -13.56
C ARG A 136 3.31 -7.21 -12.34
N ARG A 137 2.92 -5.96 -12.55
CA ARG A 137 2.83 -4.96 -11.50
C ARG A 137 1.45 -4.33 -11.49
N ARG A 138 0.88 -4.20 -10.30
CA ARG A 138 -0.25 -3.33 -10.01
C ARG A 138 0.17 -2.34 -8.93
N SER A 139 -0.27 -1.10 -9.05
CA SER A 139 0.07 -0.06 -8.08
C SER A 139 -1.19 0.55 -7.48
N SER A 140 -1.08 1.07 -6.27
CA SER A 140 -2.10 1.90 -5.60
C SER A 140 -1.40 2.96 -4.77
N LEU A 141 -2.05 4.10 -4.57
CA LEU A 141 -1.54 5.19 -3.73
C LEU A 141 -2.25 5.18 -2.40
N LEU A 142 -1.49 5.34 -1.33
CA LEU A 142 -1.99 5.38 0.04
C LEU A 142 -1.54 6.66 0.73
N VAL A 143 -2.24 7.01 1.79
CA VAL A 143 -1.86 8.08 2.73
C VAL A 143 -1.94 7.52 4.14
N ASP A 144 -1.22 8.15 5.07
CA ASP A 144 -1.26 7.74 6.46
C ASP A 144 -2.67 7.86 7.05
N ALA A 145 -3.11 6.79 7.72
CA ALA A 145 -4.18 6.89 8.68
C ALA A 145 -3.73 7.72 9.89
N GLU A 146 -4.68 8.28 10.64
CA GLU A 146 -4.39 9.14 11.79
C GLU A 146 -3.48 8.48 12.84
N LEU A 147 -3.69 7.18 13.09
CA LEU A 147 -2.90 6.38 14.02
C LEU A 147 -1.80 5.58 13.32
N SER A 148 -1.41 5.91 12.09
CA SER A 148 -0.28 5.25 11.44
C SER A 148 1.00 5.44 12.29
N PRO A 149 1.81 4.39 12.53
CA PRO A 149 3.09 4.55 13.20
C PRO A 149 4.03 5.49 12.43
N LEU A 150 3.94 5.52 11.10
CA LEU A 150 4.76 6.36 10.22
C LEU A 150 4.37 7.85 10.32
N ARG A 151 3.16 8.13 10.81
CA ARG A 151 2.70 9.49 11.14
C ARG A 151 3.00 9.88 12.59
N THR A 152 2.82 8.94 13.52
CA THR A 152 2.90 9.22 14.97
C THR A 152 4.29 8.98 15.55
N GLY A 153 5.20 8.33 14.81
CA GLY A 153 6.54 7.94 15.24
C GLY A 153 6.56 6.79 16.25
N ARG A 154 5.44 6.11 16.49
CA ARG A 154 5.36 4.98 17.44
C ARG A 154 4.23 4.02 17.10
N GLN A 155 4.32 2.78 17.58
CA GLN A 155 3.20 1.85 17.50
C GLN A 155 1.98 2.39 18.27
N PRO A 156 0.76 2.24 17.72
CA PRO A 156 -0.48 2.52 18.45
C PRO A 156 -0.59 1.67 19.71
N ALA A 157 -1.13 2.28 20.75
CA ALA A 157 -1.38 1.65 22.05
C ALA A 157 -2.89 1.56 22.33
N VAL A 158 -3.26 0.85 23.40
CA VAL A 158 -4.67 0.67 23.77
C VAL A 158 -5.32 2.01 24.12
N GLU A 159 -4.55 2.92 24.67
CA GLU A 159 -4.97 4.26 25.08
C GLU A 159 -5.28 5.17 23.88
N ASP A 160 -4.78 4.85 22.69
CA ASP A 160 -5.09 5.58 21.45
C ASP A 160 -6.46 5.20 20.87
N ARG A 161 -7.12 4.18 21.44
CA ARG A 161 -8.44 3.75 20.99
C ARG A 161 -9.48 4.81 21.29
N ARG A 162 -10.32 5.09 20.30
CA ARG A 162 -11.53 5.88 20.48
C ARG A 162 -12.70 4.95 20.78
N ALA A 163 -13.65 5.45 21.57
CA ALA A 163 -14.94 4.78 21.71
C ALA A 163 -15.57 4.60 20.32
N PHE A 164 -16.33 3.52 20.15
CA PHE A 164 -17.14 3.34 18.95
C PHE A 164 -18.25 4.40 18.95
N SER A 165 -18.00 5.54 18.32
CA SER A 165 -19.02 6.55 18.00
C SER A 165 -19.44 6.36 16.54
N ASP A 166 -20.73 6.58 16.23
CA ASP A 166 -21.32 6.53 14.88
C ASP A 166 -20.81 7.63 13.92
N GLU A 167 -19.59 8.13 14.11
CA GLU A 167 -19.02 9.21 13.31
C GLU A 167 -18.37 8.65 12.03
N GLY A 168 -19.24 8.19 11.13
CA GLY A 168 -18.97 7.99 9.71
C GLY A 168 -20.02 8.62 8.80
N SER A 169 -21.03 9.30 9.37
CA SER A 169 -22.03 10.06 8.61
C SER A 169 -21.76 11.57 8.65
N THR A 170 -20.54 11.99 8.31
CA THR A 170 -20.39 13.32 7.71
C THR A 170 -20.78 13.19 6.26
N GLY A 171 -22.01 13.62 5.98
CA GLY A 171 -22.67 13.47 4.69
C GLY A 171 -21.79 13.93 3.53
N VAL A 172 -21.79 13.13 2.47
CA VAL A 172 -21.64 13.67 1.12
C VAL A 172 -22.71 14.74 1.00
N GLY A 173 -22.31 16.01 1.05
CA GLY A 173 -23.21 17.12 0.81
C GLY A 173 -23.91 16.90 -0.52
N ASP A 174 -25.24 17.02 -0.51
CA ASP A 174 -26.04 17.05 -1.73
C ASP A 174 -25.36 17.99 -2.72
N ALA A 175 -24.85 17.43 -3.82
CA ALA A 175 -24.45 18.22 -4.96
C ALA A 175 -25.69 18.99 -5.41
N PRO A 176 -25.63 20.34 -5.55
CA PRO A 176 -26.78 21.09 -6.02
C PRO A 176 -27.18 20.55 -7.41
N ALA A 177 -28.44 20.14 -7.52
CA ALA A 177 -29.01 19.64 -8.76
C ALA A 177 -28.71 20.61 -9.91
N ALA A 178 -28.05 20.12 -10.95
CA ALA A 178 -27.81 20.87 -12.15
C ALA A 178 -29.15 21.33 -12.74
N HIS A 179 -29.35 22.64 -12.81
CA HIS A 179 -30.45 23.24 -13.54
C HIS A 179 -30.37 22.81 -15.01
N ALA A 180 -31.31 21.98 -15.44
CA ALA A 180 -31.51 21.68 -16.84
C ALA A 180 -32.03 22.93 -17.55
N THR A 181 -31.21 23.51 -18.42
CA THR A 181 -31.64 24.56 -19.35
C THR A 181 -32.52 23.93 -20.44
N PRO A 182 -33.73 24.44 -20.70
CA PRO A 182 -34.57 23.91 -21.76
C PRO A 182 -34.02 24.32 -23.14
N VAL A 183 -33.73 23.33 -23.98
CA VAL A 183 -33.47 23.53 -25.41
C VAL A 183 -34.82 23.85 -26.07
N THR A 184 -34.94 25.06 -26.60
CA THR A 184 -36.05 25.46 -27.48
C THR A 184 -35.69 25.05 -28.90
N SER A 185 -36.42 24.09 -29.46
CA SER A 185 -36.36 23.77 -30.89
C SER A 185 -37.28 24.72 -31.66
N THR A 186 -36.76 25.25 -32.77
CA THR A 186 -37.55 25.89 -33.85
C THR A 186 -38.02 24.83 -34.82
#